data_AF-A0A9D2PP75-F1
#
_entry.id   AF-A0A9D2PP75-F1
#
_cell.length_a   1.000
_cell.length_b   1.000
_cell.length_c   1.000
_cell.angle_alpha   90.00
_cell.angle_beta   90.00
_cell.angle_gamma   90.00
#
_symmetry.space_group_name_H-M   'P 1'
#
loop_
_entity.id
_entity.type
_entity.pdbx_description
1 polymer ?
#
loop_
_entity_poly.entity_id
_entity_poly.type
_entity_poly.pdbx_seq_one_letter_code
_entity_poly.pdbx_strand_id
1 'polypeptide(L)'
;NGLKIGDKIQTDKGVVIEIVGLFSPKEIEGINDQVTTYDKIQNLIITDLAALVAYENGPAIQGFNELTVSVDDPQNMEEIISKVKEISGVDWKGFSFLVDNEDYENAASSLEQLSELVSTILMIALIVSIAILSLILTMWARTRIHETGVLLSVGISKLSILGQYIAEVLLIAIFAFSLSYFSASAIAGQMGNVLQSGQAVTEAQQEDGLSAGTRGEAGTDTGGQEIETPKLQVRVQLEEMGLLFLLGIGIVTVSAGISSISVMRLKPREILSKMS
;
A
#
# COMPACT_ATOMS: atom_id res chain seq x y z
N ASN A 1 -11.70 -18.39 -41.40
CA ASN A 1 -10.68 -18.53 -42.46
C ASN A 1 -9.75 -19.74 -42.33
N GLY A 2 -9.76 -20.47 -41.20
CA GLY A 2 -9.04 -21.75 -41.11
C GLY A 2 -7.50 -21.66 -41.20
N LEU A 3 -6.97 -20.43 -41.13
CA LEU A 3 -5.55 -20.13 -41.21
C LEU A 3 -4.82 -20.69 -39.99
N LYS A 4 -3.64 -21.22 -40.23
CA LYS A 4 -2.76 -21.82 -39.24
C LYS A 4 -1.38 -21.17 -39.30
N ILE A 5 -0.64 -21.32 -38.20
CA ILE A 5 0.78 -20.95 -38.16
C ILE A 5 1.52 -21.73 -39.26
N GLY A 6 2.33 -21.03 -40.05
CA GLY A 6 3.06 -21.54 -41.21
C GLY A 6 2.33 -21.38 -42.56
N ASP A 7 1.05 -20.95 -42.56
CA ASP A 7 0.37 -20.64 -43.81
C ASP A 7 0.96 -19.37 -44.45
N LYS A 8 0.95 -19.33 -45.79
CA LYS A 8 1.44 -18.19 -46.57
C LYS A 8 0.28 -17.43 -47.18
N ILE A 9 0.24 -16.13 -46.95
CA ILE A 9 -0.74 -15.21 -47.51
C ILE A 9 -0.04 -14.38 -48.59
N GLN A 10 -0.64 -14.31 -49.77
CA GLN A 10 -0.21 -13.40 -50.82
C GLN A 10 -1.07 -12.14 -50.78
N THR A 11 -0.44 -10.98 -50.67
CA THR A 11 -1.12 -9.69 -50.70
C THR A 11 -1.52 -9.31 -52.13
N ASP A 12 -2.42 -8.35 -52.29
CA ASP A 12 -2.85 -7.79 -53.59
C ASP A 12 -1.69 -7.18 -54.39
N LYS A 13 -0.64 -6.74 -53.70
CA LYS A 13 0.62 -6.24 -54.28
C LYS A 13 1.67 -7.33 -54.55
N GLY A 14 1.31 -8.60 -54.38
CA GLY A 14 2.16 -9.75 -54.73
C GLY A 14 3.24 -10.10 -53.70
N VAL A 15 3.21 -9.50 -52.51
CA VAL A 15 4.12 -9.84 -51.39
C VAL A 15 3.59 -11.08 -50.69
N VAL A 16 4.46 -12.06 -50.45
CA VAL A 16 4.12 -13.29 -49.72
C VAL A 16 4.59 -13.15 -48.29
N ILE A 17 3.65 -13.20 -47.34
CA ILE A 17 3.90 -13.17 -45.89
C ILE A 17 3.55 -14.53 -45.27
N GLU A 18 4.31 -14.94 -44.27
CA GLU A 18 4.08 -16.19 -43.53
C GLU A 18 3.48 -15.89 -42.15
N ILE A 19 2.47 -16.65 -41.76
CA ILE A 19 1.83 -16.50 -40.45
C ILE A 19 2.73 -17.15 -39.39
N VAL A 20 3.38 -16.33 -38.57
CA VAL A 20 4.25 -16.82 -37.48
C VAL A 20 3.52 -16.96 -36.14
N GLY A 21 2.32 -16.39 -36.02
CA GLY A 21 1.54 -16.43 -34.79
C GLY A 21 0.09 -15.99 -35.01
N LEU A 22 -0.76 -16.34 -34.05
CA LEU A 22 -2.15 -15.90 -33.95
C LEU A 22 -2.33 -15.30 -32.56
N PHE A 23 -3.07 -14.20 -32.46
CA PHE A 23 -3.40 -13.57 -31.17
C PHE A 23 -4.90 -13.72 -30.90
N SER A 24 -5.25 -13.74 -29.62
CA SER A 24 -6.65 -13.72 -29.15
C SER A 24 -6.96 -12.29 -28.69
N PRO A 25 -8.05 -11.66 -29.19
CA PRO A 25 -8.42 -10.34 -28.72
C PRO A 25 -8.91 -10.41 -27.26
N LYS A 26 -8.49 -9.46 -26.43
CA LYS A 26 -8.94 -9.35 -25.04
C LYS A 26 -10.40 -8.85 -24.96
N GLU A 27 -10.76 -7.94 -25.86
CA GLU A 27 -12.12 -7.43 -26.01
C GLU A 27 -12.51 -7.46 -27.50
N ILE A 28 -13.80 -7.68 -27.77
CA ILE A 28 -14.39 -7.58 -29.10
C ILE A 28 -15.49 -6.53 -29.08
N GLU A 29 -15.75 -5.94 -30.24
CA GLU A 29 -16.75 -4.90 -30.39
C GLU A 29 -18.15 -5.43 -30.01
N GLY A 30 -18.94 -4.61 -29.33
CA GLY A 30 -20.31 -4.95 -28.95
C GLY A 30 -21.22 -5.11 -30.18
N ILE A 31 -22.31 -5.87 -30.05
CA ILE A 31 -23.23 -6.20 -31.15
C ILE A 31 -23.79 -4.95 -31.87
N ASN A 32 -23.86 -3.81 -31.19
CA ASN A 32 -24.39 -2.54 -31.72
C ASN A 32 -23.32 -1.50 -32.06
N ASP A 33 -22.03 -1.83 -31.90
CA ASP A 33 -20.95 -0.88 -32.16
C ASP A 33 -20.74 -0.72 -33.67
N GLN A 34 -20.85 0.53 -34.14
CA GLN A 34 -20.57 0.85 -35.54
C GLN A 34 -19.06 1.01 -35.73
N VAL A 35 -18.38 -0.12 -35.94
CA VAL A 35 -16.94 -0.16 -36.25
C VAL A 35 -16.74 -0.49 -37.72
N THR A 36 -15.88 0.29 -38.39
CA THR A 36 -15.58 0.04 -39.81
C THR A 36 -14.91 -1.32 -39.98
N THR A 37 -15.08 -1.96 -41.15
CA THR A 37 -14.48 -3.28 -41.39
C THR A 37 -12.97 -3.29 -41.22
N TYR A 38 -12.28 -2.18 -41.50
CA TYR A 38 -10.83 -2.08 -41.34
C TYR A 38 -10.42 -1.98 -39.85
N ASP A 39 -11.24 -1.35 -39.02
CA ASP A 39 -10.94 -1.16 -37.59
C ASP A 39 -11.35 -2.36 -36.72
N LYS A 40 -11.96 -3.39 -37.32
CA LYS A 40 -12.34 -4.61 -36.62
C LYS A 40 -11.10 -5.39 -36.17
N ILE A 41 -11.05 -5.76 -34.89
CA ILE A 41 -9.91 -6.49 -34.32
C ILE A 41 -9.64 -7.82 -35.03
N GLN A 42 -10.67 -8.45 -35.60
CA GLN A 42 -10.55 -9.70 -36.35
C GLN A 42 -9.83 -9.53 -37.71
N ASN A 43 -9.65 -8.30 -38.17
CA ASN A 43 -8.93 -7.95 -39.40
C ASN A 43 -7.56 -7.30 -39.11
N LEU A 44 -7.14 -7.21 -37.85
CA LEU A 44 -5.85 -6.67 -37.48
C LEU A 44 -4.73 -7.65 -37.86
N ILE A 45 -3.76 -7.16 -38.64
CA ILE A 45 -2.53 -7.88 -38.99
C ILE A 45 -1.36 -7.13 -38.33
N ILE A 46 -0.59 -7.85 -37.52
CA ILE A 46 0.64 -7.34 -36.92
C ILE A 46 1.81 -7.91 -37.71
N THR A 47 2.70 -7.05 -38.18
CA THR A 47 3.84 -7.43 -39.03
C THR A 47 5.05 -6.57 -38.73
N ASP A 48 6.23 -7.04 -39.12
CA ASP A 48 7.45 -6.26 -38.99
C ASP A 48 7.51 -5.12 -40.03
N LEU A 49 8.38 -4.15 -39.78
CA LEU A 49 8.53 -2.98 -40.66
C LEU A 49 9.01 -3.38 -42.07
N ALA A 50 9.84 -4.42 -42.22
CA ALA A 50 10.39 -4.80 -43.52
C ALA A 50 9.30 -5.37 -44.44
N ALA A 51 8.40 -6.19 -43.89
CA ALA A 51 7.22 -6.70 -44.61
C ALA A 51 6.26 -5.57 -45.01
N LEU A 52 6.05 -4.59 -44.12
CA LEU A 52 5.20 -3.42 -44.40
C LEU A 52 5.82 -2.50 -45.48
N VAL A 53 7.13 -2.27 -45.44
CA VAL A 53 7.88 -1.54 -46.47
C VAL A 53 7.79 -2.27 -47.82
N ALA A 54 7.94 -3.60 -47.83
CA ALA A 54 7.82 -4.39 -49.06
C ALA A 54 6.41 -4.32 -49.66
N TYR A 55 5.38 -4.21 -48.82
CA TYR A 55 3.98 -4.09 -49.24
C TYR A 55 3.65 -2.72 -49.82
N GLU A 56 3.89 -1.63 -49.09
CA GLU A 56 3.38 -0.31 -49.49
C GLU A 56 4.45 0.61 -50.09
N ASN A 57 5.72 0.43 -49.73
CA ASN A 57 6.91 1.20 -50.16
C ASN A 57 6.65 2.71 -50.37
N GLY A 58 5.86 3.31 -49.48
CA GLY A 58 5.50 4.71 -49.50
C GLY A 58 6.40 5.56 -48.62
N PRO A 59 6.52 6.88 -48.86
CA PRO A 59 7.30 7.78 -48.01
C PRO A 59 6.79 7.86 -46.56
N ALA A 60 5.51 7.53 -46.31
CA ALA A 60 4.92 7.45 -44.97
C ALA A 60 5.25 6.14 -44.22
N ILE A 61 5.83 5.14 -44.90
CA ILE A 61 6.07 3.78 -44.41
C ILE A 61 7.58 3.48 -44.50
N GLN A 62 8.42 4.38 -43.99
CA GLN A 62 9.89 4.19 -44.01
C GLN A 62 10.51 4.07 -42.61
N GLY A 63 9.71 4.18 -41.54
CA GLY A 63 10.22 4.15 -40.18
C GLY A 63 9.13 3.94 -39.14
N PHE A 64 9.52 4.09 -37.88
CA PHE A 64 8.62 4.04 -36.73
C PHE A 64 8.10 5.44 -36.40
N ASN A 65 6.82 5.53 -36.04
CA ASN A 65 6.18 6.79 -35.65
C ASN A 65 6.16 7.00 -34.13
N GLU A 66 6.36 5.93 -33.37
CA GLU A 66 6.23 5.90 -31.93
C GLU A 66 7.26 4.93 -31.33
N LEU A 67 7.73 5.27 -30.12
CA LEU A 67 8.57 4.42 -29.29
C LEU A 67 7.91 4.34 -27.92
N THR A 68 7.42 3.15 -27.57
CA THR A 68 6.90 2.85 -26.24
C THR A 68 8.00 2.23 -25.40
N VAL A 69 8.22 2.77 -24.20
CA VAL A 69 9.24 2.27 -23.25
C VAL A 69 8.52 1.86 -21.97
N SER A 70 8.55 0.57 -21.64
CA SER A 70 8.05 0.08 -20.36
C SER A 70 9.07 0.36 -19.25
N VAL A 71 8.58 0.91 -18.14
CA VAL A 71 9.39 1.28 -16.97
C VAL A 71 9.07 0.33 -15.84
N ASP A 72 10.12 -0.19 -15.19
CA ASP A 72 9.98 -1.14 -14.06
C ASP A 72 9.47 -0.44 -12.79
N ASP A 73 9.97 0.76 -12.51
CA ASP A 73 9.56 1.58 -11.36
C ASP A 73 9.12 2.98 -11.83
N PRO A 74 7.80 3.26 -11.81
CA PRO A 74 7.24 4.55 -12.20
C PRO A 74 7.78 5.75 -11.40
N GLN A 75 8.35 5.54 -10.20
CA GLN A 75 8.95 6.64 -9.43
C GLN A 75 10.17 7.26 -10.13
N ASN A 76 10.83 6.50 -11.01
CA ASN A 76 12.02 6.96 -11.73
C ASN A 76 11.69 7.55 -13.10
N MET A 77 10.41 7.79 -13.41
CA MET A 77 9.94 8.23 -14.72
C MET A 77 10.61 9.53 -15.18
N GLU A 78 10.73 10.53 -14.30
CA GLU A 78 11.39 11.80 -14.65
C GLU A 78 12.88 11.61 -14.99
N GLU A 79 13.58 10.73 -14.26
CA GLU A 79 14.99 10.42 -14.53
C GLU A 79 15.14 9.71 -15.88
N ILE A 80 14.26 8.76 -16.17
CA ILE A 80 14.26 7.99 -17.41
C ILE A 80 13.99 8.91 -18.60
N ILE A 81 12.97 9.78 -18.52
CA ILE A 81 12.69 10.77 -19.58
C ILE A 81 13.90 11.67 -19.81
N SER A 82 14.59 12.06 -18.75
CA SER A 82 15.80 12.89 -18.85
C SER A 82 16.92 12.14 -19.58
N LYS A 83 17.18 10.88 -19.23
CA LYS A 83 18.17 10.02 -19.91
C LYS A 83 17.81 9.77 -21.38
N VAL A 84 16.52 9.59 -21.70
CA VAL A 84 16.07 9.42 -23.10
C VAL A 84 16.38 10.68 -23.90
N LYS A 85 16.12 11.88 -23.35
CA LYS A 85 16.44 13.16 -24.00
C LYS A 85 17.94 13.40 -24.21
N GLU A 86 18.82 12.68 -23.51
CA GLU A 86 20.28 12.78 -23.69
C GLU A 86 20.81 11.96 -24.88
N ILE A 87 20.00 11.09 -25.50
CA ILE A 87 20.45 10.27 -26.63
C ILE A 87 20.82 11.21 -27.80
N SER A 88 22.10 11.16 -28.19
CA SER A 88 22.65 11.96 -29.28
C SER A 88 22.17 11.46 -30.64
N GLY A 89 21.83 12.38 -31.55
CA GLY A 89 21.42 12.06 -32.93
C GLY A 89 19.92 12.10 -33.18
N VAL A 90 19.12 12.48 -32.18
CA VAL A 90 17.66 12.65 -32.29
C VAL A 90 17.30 14.13 -32.07
N ASP A 91 16.47 14.70 -32.95
CA ASP A 91 15.91 16.04 -32.75
C ASP A 91 14.61 15.97 -31.93
N TRP A 92 14.76 16.11 -30.61
CA TRP A 92 13.65 16.03 -29.67
C TRP A 92 12.58 17.12 -29.82
N LYS A 93 12.80 18.16 -30.63
CA LYS A 93 11.77 19.18 -30.90
C LYS A 93 10.62 18.66 -31.75
N GLY A 94 10.85 17.58 -32.51
CA GLY A 94 9.84 16.96 -33.36
C GLY A 94 8.98 15.90 -32.68
N PHE A 95 9.26 15.56 -31.41
CA PHE A 95 8.62 14.46 -30.69
C PHE A 95 7.90 14.96 -29.43
N SER A 96 6.74 14.37 -29.15
CA SER A 96 6.03 14.54 -27.88
C SER A 96 6.28 13.33 -26.98
N PHE A 97 6.57 13.59 -25.70
CA PHE A 97 6.63 12.54 -24.69
C PHE A 97 5.25 12.41 -24.06
N LEU A 98 4.66 11.21 -24.14
CA LEU A 98 3.48 10.85 -23.35
C LEU A 98 3.95 9.98 -22.19
N VAL A 99 3.46 10.30 -20.99
CA VAL A 99 3.74 9.55 -19.77
C VAL A 99 2.44 8.90 -19.35
N ASP A 100 2.46 7.58 -19.27
CA ASP A 100 1.34 6.78 -18.80
C ASP A 100 1.70 6.21 -17.42
N ASN A 101 1.25 6.89 -16.37
CA ASN A 101 1.44 6.48 -14.97
C ASN A 101 0.13 6.57 -14.16
N GLU A 102 -1.02 6.66 -14.83
CA GLU A 102 -2.31 6.91 -14.19
C GLU A 102 -2.67 5.79 -13.20
N ASP A 103 -2.53 4.53 -13.62
CA ASP A 103 -2.81 3.37 -12.77
C ASP A 103 -1.93 3.33 -11.52
N TYR A 104 -0.64 3.68 -11.69
CA TYR A 104 0.30 3.77 -10.58
C TYR A 104 -0.09 4.87 -9.60
N GLU A 105 -0.37 6.08 -10.10
CA GLU A 105 -0.75 7.23 -9.26
C GLU A 105 -2.06 6.96 -8.51
N ASN A 106 -3.03 6.33 -9.16
CA ASN A 106 -4.30 5.95 -8.55
C ASN A 106 -4.09 4.94 -7.41
N ALA A 107 -3.26 3.92 -7.62
CA ALA A 107 -2.92 2.93 -6.59
C ALA A 107 -2.10 3.54 -5.44
N ALA A 108 -1.09 4.35 -5.76
CA ALA A 108 -0.23 5.02 -4.80
C ALA A 108 -1.02 6.00 -3.93
N SER A 109 -1.85 6.85 -4.54
CA SER A 109 -2.72 7.80 -3.83
C SER A 109 -3.68 7.08 -2.89
N SER A 110 -4.27 5.96 -3.33
CA SER A 110 -5.17 5.16 -2.49
C SER A 110 -4.44 4.59 -1.26
N LEU A 111 -3.21 4.09 -1.44
CA LEU A 111 -2.37 3.60 -0.34
C LEU A 111 -1.95 4.71 0.61
N GLU A 112 -1.62 5.89 0.09
CA GLU A 112 -1.25 7.06 0.89
C GLU A 112 -2.41 7.51 1.77
N GLN A 113 -3.62 7.63 1.21
CA GLN A 113 -4.83 7.96 1.96
C GLN A 113 -5.14 6.94 3.06
N LEU A 114 -4.94 5.65 2.78
CA LEU A 114 -5.09 4.60 3.81
C LEU A 114 -4.04 4.75 4.91
N SER A 115 -2.79 5.05 4.56
CA SER A 115 -1.72 5.30 5.52
C SER A 115 -2.04 6.49 6.44
N GLU A 116 -2.51 7.60 5.87
CA GLU A 116 -2.89 8.79 6.62
C GLU A 116 -4.08 8.52 7.56
N LEU A 117 -5.09 7.78 7.09
CA LEU A 117 -6.24 7.37 7.89
C LEU A 117 -5.79 6.52 9.10
N VAL A 118 -4.96 5.50 8.86
CA VAL A 118 -4.43 4.61 9.90
C VAL A 118 -3.62 5.41 10.92
N SER A 119 -2.75 6.31 10.45
CA SER A 119 -1.94 7.19 11.30
C SER A 119 -2.83 8.07 12.19
N THR A 120 -3.90 8.65 11.64
CA THR A 120 -4.86 9.49 12.38
C THR A 120 -5.60 8.69 13.46
N ILE A 121 -6.08 7.49 13.14
CA ILE A 121 -6.75 6.60 14.10
C ILE A 121 -5.78 6.21 15.23
N LEU A 122 -4.53 5.88 14.90
CA LEU A 122 -3.50 5.54 15.86
C LEU A 122 -3.23 6.71 16.82
N MET A 123 -3.11 7.94 16.29
CA MET A 123 -2.93 9.14 17.11
C MET A 123 -4.08 9.35 18.12
N ILE A 124 -5.33 9.20 17.67
CA ILE A 124 -6.50 9.31 18.55
C ILE A 124 -6.47 8.22 19.63
N ALA A 125 -6.18 6.98 19.23
CA ALA A 125 -6.09 5.85 20.17
C ALA A 125 -5.01 6.05 21.24
N LEU A 126 -3.86 6.64 20.86
CA LEU A 126 -2.79 6.99 21.81
C LEU A 126 -3.26 8.02 22.84
N ILE A 127 -3.93 9.09 22.42
CA ILE A 127 -4.43 10.14 23.32
C ILE A 127 -5.43 9.56 24.31
N VAL A 128 -6.38 8.75 23.83
CA VAL A 128 -7.39 8.09 24.66
C VAL A 128 -6.72 7.12 25.64
N SER A 129 -5.71 6.36 25.20
CA SER A 129 -4.96 5.44 26.05
C SER A 129 -4.25 6.17 27.18
N ILE A 130 -3.58 7.29 26.90
CA ILE A 130 -2.91 8.11 27.93
C ILE A 130 -3.93 8.62 28.96
N ALA A 131 -5.09 9.08 28.50
CA ALA A 131 -6.14 9.62 29.36
C ALA A 131 -6.72 8.55 30.31
N ILE A 132 -7.11 7.39 29.76
CA ILE A 132 -7.67 6.28 30.54
C ILE A 132 -6.64 5.73 31.51
N LEU A 133 -5.41 5.48 31.04
CA LEU A 133 -4.35 4.92 31.88
C LEU A 133 -3.99 5.89 33.01
N SER A 134 -3.89 7.18 32.73
CA SER A 134 -3.65 8.21 33.75
C SER A 134 -4.77 8.24 34.80
N LEU A 135 -6.04 8.13 34.38
CA LEU A 135 -7.18 8.10 35.30
C LEU A 135 -7.12 6.89 36.24
N ILE A 136 -6.85 5.71 35.68
CA ILE A 136 -6.71 4.47 36.46
C ILE A 136 -5.56 4.62 37.46
N LEU A 137 -4.36 5.00 37.00
CA LEU A 137 -3.21 5.18 37.87
C LEU A 137 -3.50 6.20 38.99
N THR A 138 -4.21 7.29 38.69
CA THR A 138 -4.62 8.28 39.68
C THR A 138 -5.53 7.70 40.75
N MET A 139 -6.50 6.87 40.35
CA MET A 139 -7.38 6.19 41.30
C MET A 139 -6.60 5.26 42.23
N TRP A 140 -5.66 4.49 41.70
CA TRP A 140 -4.81 3.58 42.49
C TRP A 140 -3.86 4.32 43.43
N ALA A 141 -3.23 5.38 42.94
CA ALA A 141 -2.32 6.20 43.74
C ALA A 141 -3.05 6.90 44.90
N ARG A 142 -4.33 7.29 44.74
CA ARG A 142 -5.15 7.81 45.84
C ARG A 142 -5.43 6.77 46.93
N THR A 143 -5.66 5.51 46.58
CA THR A 143 -5.88 4.43 47.56
C THR A 143 -4.65 4.22 48.45
N ARG A 144 -3.44 4.50 47.94
CA ARG A 144 -2.17 4.36 48.66
C ARG A 144 -1.65 5.67 49.28
N ILE A 145 -2.52 6.65 49.48
CA ILE A 145 -2.09 7.95 50.01
C ILE A 145 -1.54 7.86 51.44
N HIS A 146 -2.03 6.90 52.24
CA HIS A 146 -1.53 6.64 53.59
C HIS A 146 -0.06 6.14 53.56
N GLU A 147 0.27 5.24 52.63
CA GLU A 147 1.65 4.74 52.47
C GLU A 147 2.59 5.89 52.09
N THR A 148 2.17 6.73 51.14
CA THR A 148 2.92 7.93 50.74
C THR A 148 3.14 8.89 51.93
N GLY A 149 2.14 9.06 52.79
CA GLY A 149 2.23 9.88 54.00
C GLY A 149 3.23 9.34 55.03
N VAL A 150 3.26 8.01 55.23
CA VAL A 150 4.24 7.35 56.12
C VAL A 150 5.66 7.47 55.56
N LEU A 151 5.87 7.18 54.27
CA LEU A 151 7.18 7.27 53.61
C LEU A 151 7.75 8.69 53.65
N LEU A 152 6.90 9.70 53.45
CA LEU A 152 7.31 11.10 53.56
C LEU A 152 7.68 11.47 55.02
N SER A 153 6.99 10.91 56.01
CA SER A 153 7.26 11.13 57.44
C SER A 153 8.58 10.50 57.89
N VAL A 154 9.04 9.44 57.21
CA VAL A 154 10.36 8.82 57.41
C VAL A 154 11.49 9.63 56.74
N GLY A 155 11.16 10.67 55.96
CA GLY A 155 12.13 11.56 55.32
C GLY A 155 12.52 11.18 53.90
N ILE A 156 11.79 10.25 53.26
CA ILE A 156 12.03 9.86 51.86
C ILE A 156 11.54 10.99 50.93
N SER A 157 12.34 11.33 49.92
CA SER A 157 12.00 12.39 48.97
C SER A 157 10.82 12.00 48.08
N LYS A 158 9.99 12.99 47.71
CA LYS A 158 8.84 12.79 46.81
C LYS A 158 9.23 12.16 45.47
N LEU A 159 10.40 12.52 44.93
CA LEU A 159 10.93 11.96 43.68
C LEU A 159 11.28 10.48 43.80
N SER A 160 11.77 10.02 44.96
CA SER A 160 12.06 8.59 45.18
C SER A 160 10.78 7.76 45.17
N ILE A 161 9.72 8.24 45.83
CA ILE A 161 8.40 7.59 45.84
C ILE A 161 7.80 7.54 44.42
N LEU A 162 7.93 8.63 43.66
CA LEU A 162 7.53 8.67 42.25
C LEU A 162 8.30 7.64 41.41
N GLY A 163 9.62 7.57 41.58
CA GLY A 163 10.45 6.60 40.87
C GLY A 163 10.08 5.16 41.16
N GLN A 164 9.77 4.83 42.42
CA GLN A 164 9.27 3.51 42.80
C GLN A 164 7.93 3.19 42.12
N TYR A 165 6.99 4.13 42.11
CA TYR A 165 5.69 3.94 41.46
C TYR A 165 5.83 3.72 39.95
N ILE A 166 6.66 4.54 39.27
CA ILE A 166 6.95 4.37 37.84
C ILE A 166 7.61 3.00 37.59
N ALA A 167 8.57 2.59 38.42
CA ALA A 167 9.24 1.30 38.29
C ALA A 167 8.27 0.12 38.47
N GLU A 168 7.34 0.19 39.43
CA GLU A 168 6.32 -0.85 39.65
C GLU A 168 5.41 -1.01 38.42
N VAL A 169 4.91 0.11 37.88
CA VAL A 169 4.05 0.09 36.69
C VAL A 169 4.82 -0.37 35.45
N LEU A 170 6.07 0.06 35.28
CA LEU A 170 6.92 -0.39 34.16
C LEU A 170 7.20 -1.89 34.20
N LEU A 171 7.44 -2.45 35.39
CA LEU A 171 7.69 -3.88 35.55
C LEU A 171 6.46 -4.69 35.07
N ILE A 172 5.25 -4.29 35.49
CA ILE A 172 4.00 -4.91 35.04
C ILE A 172 3.80 -4.70 33.53
N ALA A 173 4.11 -3.51 33.01
CA ALA A 173 3.97 -3.18 31.59
C ALA A 173 4.83 -4.06 30.69
N ILE A 174 6.08 -4.34 31.07
CA ILE A 174 6.98 -5.23 30.30
C ILE A 174 6.36 -6.62 30.14
N PHE A 175 5.82 -7.19 31.22
CA PHE A 175 5.13 -8.48 31.15
C PHE A 175 3.86 -8.41 30.32
N ALA A 176 3.06 -7.35 30.48
CA ALA A 176 1.82 -7.16 29.73
C ALA A 176 2.07 -7.03 28.22
N PHE A 177 3.07 -6.23 27.80
CA PHE A 177 3.44 -6.08 26.39
C PHE A 177 4.00 -7.38 25.78
N SER A 178 4.75 -8.15 26.57
CA SER A 178 5.24 -9.47 26.13
C SER A 178 4.08 -10.42 25.85
N LEU A 179 3.03 -10.38 26.69
CA LEU A 179 1.84 -11.20 26.50
C LEU A 179 0.96 -10.69 25.36
N SER A 180 0.85 -9.37 25.18
CA SER A 180 0.04 -8.78 24.12
C SER A 180 0.51 -9.17 22.73
N TYR A 181 1.80 -9.47 22.54
CA TYR A 181 2.33 -9.96 21.28
C TYR A 181 1.57 -11.19 20.76
N PHE A 182 1.32 -12.17 21.62
CA PHE A 182 0.62 -13.40 21.22
C PHE A 182 -0.82 -13.11 20.83
N SER A 183 -1.52 -12.27 21.61
CA SER A 183 -2.89 -11.86 21.30
C SER A 183 -2.97 -11.03 20.02
N ALA A 184 -2.04 -10.09 19.83
CA ALA A 184 -1.97 -9.26 18.63
C ALA A 184 -1.68 -10.09 17.38
N SER A 185 -0.72 -11.03 17.46
CA SER A 185 -0.40 -11.96 16.36
C SER A 185 -1.60 -12.83 15.99
N ALA A 186 -2.35 -13.33 16.98
CA ALA A 186 -3.56 -14.12 16.73
C ALA A 186 -4.69 -13.31 16.08
N ILE A 187 -4.90 -12.06 16.50
CA ILE A 187 -5.90 -11.16 15.90
C ILE A 187 -5.47 -10.75 14.49
N ALA A 188 -4.18 -10.43 14.31
CA ALA A 188 -3.60 -10.07 13.02
C ALA A 188 -3.72 -11.21 11.99
N GLY A 189 -3.46 -12.45 12.41
CA GLY A 189 -3.65 -13.63 11.56
C GLY A 189 -5.12 -13.83 11.15
N GLN A 190 -6.07 -13.62 12.07
CA GLN A 190 -7.50 -13.70 11.75
C GLN A 190 -7.94 -12.60 10.78
N MET A 191 -7.51 -11.35 11.01
CA MET A 191 -7.79 -10.24 10.09
C MET A 191 -7.17 -10.49 8.70
N GLY A 192 -5.93 -11.00 8.64
CA GLY A 192 -5.27 -11.35 7.38
C GLY A 192 -6.02 -12.41 6.58
N ASN A 193 -6.62 -13.40 7.25
CA ASN A 193 -7.47 -14.40 6.60
C ASN A 193 -8.79 -13.80 6.09
N VAL A 194 -9.41 -12.89 6.84
CA VAL A 194 -10.65 -12.21 6.43
C VAL A 194 -10.40 -11.35 5.18
N LEU A 195 -9.31 -10.59 5.14
CA LEU A 195 -8.94 -9.76 3.98
C LEU A 195 -8.66 -10.61 2.74
N GLN A 196 -7.94 -11.72 2.89
CA GLN A 196 -7.71 -12.67 1.78
C GLN A 196 -9.03 -13.26 1.26
N SER A 197 -9.95 -13.64 2.15
CA SER A 197 -11.26 -14.16 1.73
C SER A 197 -12.15 -13.11 1.05
N GLY A 198 -11.96 -11.82 1.35
CA GLY A 198 -12.67 -10.72 0.70
C GLY A 198 -12.18 -10.43 -0.71
N GLN A 199 -10.85 -10.48 -0.96
CA GLN A 199 -10.27 -10.25 -2.29
C GLN A 199 -10.66 -11.31 -3.32
N ALA A 200 -10.75 -12.59 -2.92
CA ALA A 200 -11.20 -13.67 -3.80
C ALA A 200 -12.64 -13.49 -4.33
N VAL A 201 -13.44 -12.60 -3.72
CA VAL A 201 -14.82 -12.29 -4.16
C VAL A 201 -14.87 -11.07 -5.08
N THR A 202 -13.92 -10.13 -4.97
CA THR A 202 -13.91 -8.91 -5.81
C THR A 202 -13.34 -9.16 -7.20
N GLU A 203 -12.35 -10.07 -7.35
CA GLU A 203 -11.83 -10.47 -8.66
C GLU A 203 -12.88 -11.19 -9.53
N ALA A 204 -13.90 -11.81 -8.92
CA ALA A 204 -15.02 -12.42 -9.66
C ALA A 204 -16.05 -11.41 -10.20
N GLN A 205 -15.89 -10.10 -9.91
CA GLN A 205 -16.86 -9.06 -10.27
C GLN A 205 -16.27 -7.88 -11.05
N GLN A 206 -14.95 -7.89 -11.32
CA GLN A 206 -14.25 -6.84 -12.07
C GLN A 206 -13.90 -7.33 -13.49
N GLU A 207 -14.86 -7.93 -14.17
CA GLU A 207 -14.77 -8.25 -15.61
C GLU A 207 -15.65 -7.33 -16.47
N ASP A 208 -16.26 -6.30 -15.87
CA ASP A 208 -17.18 -5.40 -16.56
C ASP A 208 -16.82 -3.94 -16.22
N GLY A 209 -15.88 -3.36 -16.98
CA GLY A 209 -15.35 -2.03 -16.71
C GLY A 209 -14.70 -1.39 -17.94
N LEU A 210 -15.53 -0.61 -18.66
CA LEU A 210 -15.22 0.29 -19.77
C LEU A 210 -13.77 0.84 -19.79
N SER A 211 -13.03 0.59 -20.88
CA SER A 211 -11.89 1.42 -21.28
C SER A 211 -12.26 2.29 -22.48
N ALA A 212 -12.22 3.60 -22.24
CA ALA A 212 -12.45 4.63 -23.25
C ALA A 212 -11.18 4.81 -24.10
N GLY A 213 -11.25 4.36 -25.36
CA GLY A 213 -10.55 4.99 -26.48
C GLY A 213 -9.02 4.97 -26.46
N THR A 214 -8.41 3.80 -26.68
CA THR A 214 -7.13 3.66 -27.39
C THR A 214 -7.12 2.31 -28.13
N ARG A 215 -6.48 2.26 -29.30
CA ARG A 215 -6.47 1.12 -30.25
C ARG A 215 -6.31 -0.22 -29.53
N GLY A 216 -7.17 -1.18 -29.88
CA GLY A 216 -7.21 -2.53 -29.34
C GLY A 216 -5.84 -3.14 -29.11
N GLU A 217 -5.53 -3.34 -27.83
CA GLU A 217 -4.31 -4.00 -27.39
C GLU A 217 -4.43 -5.51 -27.67
N ALA A 218 -3.43 -6.07 -28.37
CA ALA A 218 -3.29 -7.50 -28.51
C ALA A 218 -2.79 -8.08 -27.18
N GLY A 219 -3.72 -8.60 -26.38
CA GLY A 219 -3.40 -9.33 -25.16
C GLY A 219 -2.66 -10.63 -25.47
N THR A 220 -1.61 -10.92 -24.72
CA THR A 220 -1.08 -12.29 -24.64
C THR A 220 -2.09 -13.08 -23.80
N ASP A 221 -2.71 -14.10 -24.38
CA ASP A 221 -3.52 -15.09 -23.64
C ASP A 221 -2.56 -15.86 -22.72
N THR A 222 -2.30 -15.27 -21.56
CA THR A 222 -1.70 -15.95 -20.41
C THR A 222 -2.81 -16.81 -19.83
N GLY A 223 -3.06 -17.93 -20.52
CA GLY A 223 -4.13 -18.86 -20.20
C GLY A 223 -4.19 -19.09 -18.70
N GLY A 224 -5.34 -18.71 -18.11
CA GLY A 224 -5.69 -18.83 -16.70
C GLY A 224 -4.53 -19.18 -15.78
N GLN A 225 -3.61 -18.23 -15.56
CA GLN A 225 -2.91 -18.29 -14.28
C GLN A 225 -4.00 -18.00 -13.27
N GLU A 226 -4.49 -19.04 -12.59
CA GLU A 226 -4.97 -18.91 -11.22
C GLU A 226 -3.91 -18.05 -10.54
N ILE A 227 -4.21 -16.76 -10.38
CA ILE A 227 -3.43 -15.88 -9.54
C ILE A 227 -3.55 -16.57 -8.19
N GLU A 228 -2.52 -17.31 -7.78
CA GLU A 228 -2.41 -17.81 -6.42
C GLU A 228 -2.48 -16.56 -5.57
N THR A 229 -3.68 -16.29 -5.03
CA THR A 229 -3.91 -15.13 -4.17
C THR A 229 -2.74 -15.05 -3.20
N PRO A 230 -1.92 -13.99 -3.26
CA PRO A 230 -0.70 -13.95 -2.49
C PRO A 230 -1.13 -14.08 -1.03
N LYS A 231 -0.72 -15.18 -0.39
CA LYS A 231 -1.05 -15.42 1.02
C LYS A 231 -0.52 -14.24 1.79
N LEU A 232 -1.44 -13.39 2.26
CA LEU A 232 -1.13 -12.22 3.08
C LEU A 232 -0.54 -12.74 4.40
N GLN A 233 0.79 -12.90 4.40
CA GLN A 233 1.50 -13.41 5.56
C GLN A 233 1.79 -12.22 6.46
N VAL A 234 0.85 -11.95 7.37
CA VAL A 234 1.01 -10.88 8.37
C VAL A 234 2.09 -11.28 9.35
N ARG A 235 3.32 -10.81 9.11
CA ARG A 235 4.46 -11.01 9.99
C ARG A 235 4.70 -9.74 10.78
N VAL A 236 4.62 -9.86 12.10
CA VAL A 236 5.02 -8.79 13.00
C VAL A 236 6.55 -8.75 13.02
N GLN A 237 7.14 -7.67 12.49
CA GLN A 237 8.59 -7.51 12.45
C GLN A 237 9.14 -7.18 13.84
N LEU A 238 10.35 -7.65 14.14
CA LEU A 238 11.00 -7.40 15.43
C LEU A 238 11.33 -5.92 15.65
N GLU A 239 11.63 -5.20 14.56
CA GLU A 239 11.95 -3.77 14.60
C GLU A 239 10.71 -2.93 14.94
N GLU A 240 9.58 -3.22 14.30
CA GLU A 240 8.28 -2.60 14.62
C GLU A 240 7.83 -2.91 16.04
N MET A 241 8.08 -4.14 16.52
CA MET A 241 7.82 -4.52 17.90
C MET A 241 8.66 -3.70 18.89
N GLY A 242 9.94 -3.49 18.59
CA GLY A 242 10.83 -2.67 19.42
C GLY A 242 10.33 -1.23 19.53
N LEU A 243 9.93 -0.64 18.40
CA LEU A 243 9.38 0.71 18.37
C LEU A 243 8.06 0.82 19.16
N LEU A 244 7.18 -0.17 19.04
CA LEU A 244 5.93 -0.25 19.81
C LEU A 244 6.19 -0.34 21.32
N PHE A 245 7.16 -1.15 21.73
CA PHE A 245 7.55 -1.27 23.15
C PHE A 245 8.07 0.07 23.69
N LEU A 246 8.89 0.79 22.94
CA LEU A 246 9.38 2.12 23.33
C LEU A 246 8.23 3.12 23.48
N LEU A 247 7.29 3.13 22.53
CA LEU A 247 6.11 3.98 22.56
C LEU A 247 5.24 3.64 23.78
N GLY A 248 5.03 2.36 24.05
CA GLY A 248 4.31 1.86 25.22
C GLY A 248 4.94 2.27 26.54
N ILE A 249 6.26 2.15 26.68
CA ILE A 249 7.02 2.64 27.85
C ILE A 249 6.84 4.16 28.00
N GLY A 250 6.88 4.89 26.88
CA GLY A 250 6.59 6.32 26.84
C GLY A 250 5.21 6.67 27.40
N ILE A 251 4.17 6.00 26.93
CA ILE A 251 2.78 6.16 27.42
C ILE A 251 2.71 5.91 28.92
N VAL A 252 3.26 4.78 29.40
CA VAL A 252 3.24 4.42 30.82
C VAL A 252 3.92 5.50 31.67
N THR A 253 5.08 5.98 31.24
CA THR A 253 5.86 6.98 31.96
C THR A 253 5.12 8.32 32.02
N VAL A 254 4.55 8.76 30.89
CA VAL A 254 3.77 10.01 30.83
C VAL A 254 2.50 9.91 31.68
N SER A 255 1.73 8.83 31.56
CA SER A 255 0.51 8.62 32.35
C SER A 255 0.79 8.52 33.85
N ALA A 256 1.84 7.80 34.25
CA ALA A 256 2.25 7.70 35.66
C ALA A 256 2.71 9.06 36.21
N GLY A 257 3.43 9.85 35.41
CA GLY A 257 3.82 11.22 35.77
C GLY A 257 2.62 12.14 36.00
N ILE A 258 1.66 12.18 35.06
CA ILE A 258 0.42 12.97 35.18
C ILE A 258 -0.35 12.57 36.44
N SER A 259 -0.52 11.26 36.63
CA SER A 259 -1.19 10.68 37.78
C SER A 259 -0.55 11.10 39.11
N SER A 260 0.77 10.97 39.21
CA SER A 260 1.47 11.26 40.46
C SER A 260 1.48 12.75 40.82
N ILE A 261 1.48 13.66 39.83
CA ILE A 261 1.32 15.10 40.08
C ILE A 261 -0.03 15.38 40.75
N SER A 262 -1.10 14.74 40.28
CA SER A 262 -2.45 14.89 40.82
C SER A 262 -2.54 14.46 42.28
N VAL A 263 -1.84 13.38 42.67
CA VAL A 263 -1.85 12.86 44.05
C VAL A 263 -0.89 13.62 44.97
N MET A 264 0.30 14.00 44.50
CA MET A 264 1.31 14.70 45.32
C MET A 264 1.02 16.18 45.56
N ARG A 265 0.09 16.79 44.80
CA ARG A 265 -0.39 18.16 45.04
C ARG A 265 -1.31 18.28 46.26
N LEU A 266 -1.84 17.18 46.79
CA LEU A 266 -2.62 17.18 48.03
C LEU A 266 -1.69 17.53 49.21
N LYS A 267 -2.04 18.56 49.99
CA LYS A 267 -1.24 18.95 51.15
C LYS A 267 -1.36 17.87 52.24
N PRO A 268 -0.26 17.55 52.97
CA PRO A 268 -0.30 16.59 54.09
C PRO A 268 -1.40 16.90 55.13
N ARG A 269 -1.70 18.20 55.34
CA ARG A 269 -2.79 18.66 56.23
C ARG A 269 -4.20 18.28 55.77
N GLU A 270 -4.47 18.18 54.46
CA GLU A 270 -5.79 17.79 53.93
C GLU A 270 -6.01 16.28 53.98
N ILE A 271 -4.93 15.50 53.89
CA ILE A 271 -4.95 14.04 54.06
C ILE A 271 -5.28 13.69 55.51
N LEU A 272 -4.71 14.44 56.47
CA LEU A 272 -4.98 14.29 57.90
C LEU A 272 -6.34 14.90 58.33
N SER A 273 -6.80 16.00 57.73
CA SER A 273 -8.09 16.61 58.11
C SER A 273 -9.32 15.92 57.54
N LYS A 274 -9.16 15.06 56.52
CA LYS A 274 -10.21 14.13 56.07
C LYS A 274 -10.35 12.88 56.97
N MET A 275 -9.54 12.79 58.03
CA MET A 275 -9.64 11.74 59.06
C MET A 275 -10.35 12.21 60.34
N SER A 276 -11.08 13.33 60.32
CA SER A 276 -12.06 13.69 61.37
C SER A 276 -13.48 13.49 60.89
#